data_AF-A0A2S4YNZ2-F1
#
_entry.id   AF-A0A2S4YNZ2-F1
#
_cell.length_a   1.000
_cell.length_b   1.000
_cell.length_c   1.000
_cell.angle_alpha   90.00
_cell.angle_beta   90.00
_cell.angle_gamma   90.00
#
_symmetry.space_group_name_H-M   'P 1'
#
loop_
_entity.id
_entity.type
_entity.pdbx_description
1 polymer ?
#
loop_
_entity_poly.entity_id
_entity_poly.type
_entity_poly.pdbx_seq_one_letter_code
_entity_poly.pdbx_strand_id
1 'polypeptide(L)'
;MGKLLHRRPLKNSTVMQSFGIDPVSGDIFVLQVMEGGLTLSGESGPVSGADRLAHGDMCVTRLNRSGAIVGYMYLRGFGHGVNLGVENRSGVIRLWTETASVANSSNEGFGTAITNFEFRTGTVLDYGSSLHTTPYTPVTGARSVTPTIDRSANELIVRFSTGGTMYYERYDLAQAAAGVFTPLQRLAQPTGLGLFQSYASHSGVLYLLDGEHYDSTVNPPSTPHNPPPGNTYITAVEWATGNVLDRQFITAAPGLDWREPEGMTVEVVGDVPYLHFGFACEDPGPRTCTIVSLSGAAEVDGVKVLTDWQTIPLASGVSVDQNAPKGRLISVSGVTTLQLSGGVKGTFNADAVIGTLPDTLSPSMETRCNVPRNNSGGYCVARAEAGTDRQLRLYGGTSTNAITWAQLDNFSAVWR
;
A
#
# COMPACT_ATOMS: atom_id res chain seq x y z
N MET A 1 10.50 5.75 8.05
CA MET A 1 9.59 5.35 6.94
C MET A 1 8.32 6.18 7.05
N GLY A 2 7.72 6.58 5.94
CA GLY A 2 6.43 7.28 5.92
C GLY A 2 5.26 6.30 5.72
N LYS A 3 4.06 6.86 5.60
CA LYS A 3 2.83 6.14 5.25
C LYS A 3 2.07 6.91 4.18
N LEU A 4 1.41 6.18 3.28
CA LEU A 4 0.46 6.72 2.31
C LEU A 4 -0.99 6.47 2.75
N LEU A 5 -1.33 5.22 3.08
CA LEU A 5 -2.65 4.80 3.54
C LEU A 5 -2.55 4.03 4.86
N HIS A 6 -3.55 4.18 5.73
CA HIS A 6 -3.64 3.42 6.99
C HIS A 6 -4.99 2.71 7.11
N ARG A 7 -4.95 1.37 7.23
CA ARG A 7 -6.12 0.53 7.53
C ARG A 7 -7.34 0.89 6.70
N ARG A 8 -7.16 1.03 5.38
CA ARG A 8 -8.25 1.38 4.48
C ARG A 8 -9.00 0.15 3.99
N PRO A 9 -10.35 0.15 4.06
CA PRO A 9 -11.13 -0.90 3.45
C PRO A 9 -11.01 -0.83 1.93
N LEU A 10 -11.20 -1.97 1.29
CA LEU A 10 -11.25 -2.10 -0.16
C LEU A 10 -12.66 -2.51 -0.59
N LYS A 11 -12.88 -2.65 -1.90
CA LYS A 11 -14.19 -3.02 -2.44
C LYS A 11 -14.62 -4.42 -1.97
N ASN A 12 -13.69 -5.37 -2.00
CA ASN A 12 -13.91 -6.75 -1.56
C ASN A 12 -13.27 -6.97 -0.19
N SER A 13 -13.75 -7.96 0.58
CA SER A 13 -13.19 -8.27 1.89
C SER A 13 -11.98 -9.21 1.88
N THR A 14 -11.40 -9.46 0.71
CA THR A 14 -10.23 -10.32 0.51
C THR A 14 -8.92 -9.55 0.72
N VAL A 15 -7.80 -10.27 0.82
CA VAL A 15 -6.47 -9.70 0.95
C VAL A 15 -6.10 -8.91 -0.32
N MET A 16 -5.48 -7.74 -0.14
CA MET A 16 -4.81 -7.01 -1.22
C MET A 16 -3.68 -7.87 -1.78
N GLN A 17 -3.51 -7.89 -3.09
CA GLN A 17 -2.44 -8.65 -3.77
C GLN A 17 -1.38 -7.70 -4.35
N SER A 18 -1.81 -6.59 -4.93
CA SER A 18 -0.90 -5.56 -5.39
C SER A 18 -1.59 -4.20 -5.51
N PHE A 19 -0.80 -3.16 -5.77
CA PHE A 19 -1.32 -1.85 -6.11
C PHE A 19 -0.38 -1.07 -7.01
N GLY A 20 -0.91 -0.03 -7.63
CA GLY A 20 -0.16 0.95 -8.41
C GLY A 20 -0.77 2.34 -8.26
N ILE A 21 0.00 3.37 -8.60
CA ILE A 21 -0.40 4.76 -8.43
C ILE A 21 -0.42 5.44 -9.80
N ASP A 22 -1.51 6.14 -10.11
CA ASP A 22 -1.56 7.01 -11.27
C ASP A 22 -0.64 8.23 -11.03
N PRO A 23 0.40 8.44 -11.84
CA PRO A 23 1.33 9.54 -11.63
C PRO A 23 0.73 10.93 -11.87
N VAL A 24 -0.48 11.01 -12.46
CA VAL A 24 -1.13 12.30 -12.74
C VAL A 24 -2.07 12.69 -11.60
N SER A 25 -3.05 11.84 -11.27
CA SER A 25 -4.02 12.14 -10.19
C SER A 25 -3.54 11.75 -8.80
N GLY A 26 -2.57 10.86 -8.69
CA GLY A 26 -2.17 10.23 -7.42
C GLY A 26 -3.16 9.17 -6.93
N ASP A 27 -4.21 8.85 -7.70
CA ASP A 27 -5.15 7.79 -7.34
C ASP A 27 -4.45 6.43 -7.30
N ILE A 28 -4.90 5.60 -6.37
CA ILE A 28 -4.30 4.31 -6.04
C ILE A 28 -5.24 3.23 -6.53
N PHE A 29 -4.73 2.30 -7.32
CA PHE A 29 -5.45 1.15 -7.85
C PHE A 29 -4.95 -0.09 -7.14
N VAL A 30 -5.85 -0.84 -6.50
CA VAL A 30 -5.52 -1.99 -5.67
C VAL A 30 -6.18 -3.23 -6.24
N LEU A 31 -5.40 -4.29 -6.48
CA LEU A 31 -5.90 -5.59 -6.90
C LEU A 31 -6.14 -6.50 -5.70
N GLN A 32 -7.21 -7.29 -5.79
CA GLN A 32 -7.58 -8.34 -4.86
C GLN A 32 -8.06 -9.55 -5.67
N VAL A 33 -7.84 -10.77 -5.16
CA VAL A 33 -8.66 -11.91 -5.60
C VAL A 33 -10.12 -11.59 -5.30
N MET A 34 -11.01 -11.87 -6.23
CA MET A 34 -12.43 -11.55 -6.10
C MET A 34 -13.06 -12.38 -4.98
N GLU A 35 -13.92 -11.74 -4.19
CA GLU A 35 -14.66 -12.39 -3.12
C GLU A 35 -15.76 -13.30 -3.69
N GLY A 36 -16.04 -14.39 -2.97
CA GLY A 36 -17.16 -15.27 -3.29
C GLY A 36 -18.51 -14.66 -2.95
N GLY A 37 -19.57 -15.30 -3.43
CA GLY A 37 -20.96 -14.90 -3.16
C GLY A 37 -21.47 -13.76 -4.04
N LEU A 38 -20.61 -13.16 -4.87
CA LEU A 38 -21.01 -12.19 -5.87
C LEU A 38 -21.66 -12.87 -7.09
N THR A 39 -22.71 -12.24 -7.61
CA THR A 39 -23.29 -12.51 -8.93
C THR A 39 -23.01 -11.32 -9.85
N LEU A 40 -22.13 -11.51 -10.82
CA LEU A 40 -21.78 -10.52 -11.82
C LEU A 40 -22.67 -10.64 -13.06
N SER A 41 -22.61 -9.61 -13.92
CA SER A 41 -23.31 -9.63 -15.21
C SER A 41 -22.96 -10.88 -16.03
N GLY A 42 -23.99 -11.58 -16.51
CA GLY A 42 -23.85 -12.80 -17.29
C GLY A 42 -23.75 -14.09 -16.47
N GLU A 43 -23.82 -14.02 -15.13
CA GLU A 43 -23.83 -15.20 -14.26
C GLU A 43 -25.25 -15.61 -13.88
N SER A 44 -25.50 -16.91 -13.77
CA SER A 44 -26.81 -17.46 -13.40
C SER A 44 -27.09 -17.44 -11.89
N GLY A 45 -26.08 -17.13 -11.07
CA GLY A 45 -26.18 -17.08 -9.61
C GLY A 45 -24.84 -16.74 -8.96
N PRO A 46 -24.78 -16.74 -7.61
CA PRO A 46 -23.55 -16.48 -6.86
C PRO A 46 -22.45 -17.49 -7.18
N VAL A 47 -21.24 -17.01 -7.42
CA VAL A 47 -20.05 -17.85 -7.63
C VAL A 47 -19.28 -17.98 -6.32
N SER A 48 -18.81 -19.19 -5.99
CA SER A 48 -18.09 -19.42 -4.73
C SER A 48 -16.71 -18.75 -4.72
N GLY A 49 -16.15 -18.46 -3.54
CA GLY A 49 -14.81 -17.89 -3.43
C GLY A 49 -13.72 -18.82 -3.99
N ALA A 50 -13.91 -20.15 -3.83
CA ALA A 50 -13.01 -21.15 -4.40
C ALA A 50 -13.03 -21.14 -5.93
N ASP A 51 -14.20 -20.97 -6.54
CA ASP A 51 -14.31 -20.87 -8.00
C ASP A 51 -13.72 -19.54 -8.52
N ARG A 52 -13.95 -18.42 -7.82
CA ARG A 52 -13.30 -17.13 -8.14
C ARG A 52 -11.78 -17.26 -8.11
N LEU A 53 -11.24 -17.86 -7.06
CA LEU A 53 -9.81 -18.10 -6.90
C LEU A 53 -9.26 -19.02 -8.00
N ALA A 54 -9.94 -20.13 -8.31
CA ALA A 54 -9.52 -21.07 -9.35
C ALA A 54 -9.54 -20.46 -10.75
N HIS A 55 -10.54 -19.63 -11.05
CA HIS A 55 -10.63 -18.92 -12.32
C HIS A 55 -9.63 -17.76 -12.44
N GLY A 56 -9.07 -17.28 -11.32
CA GLY A 56 -8.27 -16.05 -11.31
C GLY A 56 -9.14 -14.82 -11.57
N ASP A 57 -10.30 -14.79 -10.93
CA ASP A 57 -11.20 -13.64 -10.95
C ASP A 57 -10.69 -12.62 -9.92
N MET A 58 -10.57 -11.35 -10.32
CA MET A 58 -10.02 -10.27 -9.51
C MET A 58 -10.97 -9.09 -9.36
N CYS A 59 -10.75 -8.29 -8.32
CA CYS A 59 -11.35 -6.98 -8.14
C CYS A 59 -10.26 -5.90 -8.11
N VAL A 60 -10.46 -4.85 -8.88
CA VAL A 60 -9.72 -3.59 -8.78
C VAL A 60 -10.52 -2.62 -7.93
N THR A 61 -9.92 -2.08 -6.87
CA THR A 61 -10.44 -0.93 -6.11
C THR A 61 -9.66 0.33 -6.51
N ARG A 62 -10.35 1.42 -6.87
CA ARG A 62 -9.74 2.75 -7.04
C ARG A 62 -9.96 3.57 -5.78
N LEU A 63 -8.88 3.96 -5.13
CA LEU A 63 -8.86 4.86 -3.99
C LEU A 63 -8.32 6.22 -4.43
N ASN A 64 -8.86 7.30 -3.88
CA ASN A 64 -8.17 8.59 -3.95
C ASN A 64 -7.00 8.64 -2.93
N ARG A 65 -6.21 9.72 -2.97
CA ARG A 65 -5.08 9.93 -2.02
C ARG A 65 -5.47 9.94 -0.53
N SER A 66 -6.73 10.19 -0.21
CA SER A 66 -7.24 10.13 1.16
C SER A 66 -7.69 8.73 1.57
N GLY A 67 -7.56 7.73 0.70
CA GLY A 67 -8.00 6.35 0.95
C GLY A 67 -9.51 6.13 0.80
N ALA A 68 -10.25 7.07 0.19
CA ALA A 68 -11.67 6.87 -0.08
C ALA A 68 -11.85 6.09 -1.38
N ILE A 69 -12.74 5.09 -1.38
CA ILE A 69 -13.12 4.34 -2.57
C ILE A 69 -13.89 5.26 -3.52
N VAL A 70 -13.33 5.49 -4.71
CA VAL A 70 -13.94 6.32 -5.76
C VAL A 70 -14.31 5.51 -7.02
N GLY A 71 -14.00 4.21 -7.03
CA GLY A 71 -14.44 3.31 -8.08
C GLY A 71 -13.98 1.88 -7.86
N TYR A 72 -14.52 0.96 -8.67
CA TYR A 72 -14.10 -0.44 -8.69
C TYR A 72 -14.34 -1.07 -10.07
N MET A 73 -13.66 -2.17 -10.38
CA MET A 73 -13.84 -2.92 -11.62
C MET A 73 -13.56 -4.40 -11.36
N TYR A 74 -14.36 -5.30 -11.94
CA TYR A 74 -14.16 -6.74 -11.81
C TYR A 74 -13.50 -7.30 -13.07
N LEU A 75 -12.60 -8.26 -12.89
CA LEU A 75 -11.84 -8.92 -13.95
C LEU A 75 -12.11 -10.43 -13.85
N ARG A 76 -12.53 -11.09 -14.92
CA ARG A 76 -12.74 -12.55 -14.93
C ARG A 76 -11.72 -13.27 -15.81
N GLY A 77 -11.07 -14.30 -15.27
CA GLY A 77 -10.06 -15.09 -15.98
C GLY A 77 -8.70 -14.41 -16.14
N PHE A 78 -8.35 -13.45 -15.26
CA PHE A 78 -7.11 -12.69 -15.39
C PHE A 78 -5.93 -13.32 -14.63
N GLY A 79 -6.12 -13.70 -13.35
CA GLY A 79 -5.09 -14.36 -12.56
C GLY A 79 -5.20 -14.03 -11.07
N HIS A 80 -4.05 -13.95 -10.38
CA HIS A 80 -4.01 -13.82 -8.92
C HIS A 80 -3.92 -12.37 -8.45
N GLY A 81 -3.29 -11.50 -9.25
CA GLY A 81 -3.11 -10.07 -8.98
C GLY A 81 -1.78 -9.72 -8.34
N VAL A 82 -0.74 -10.54 -8.53
CA VAL A 82 0.56 -10.40 -7.84
C VAL A 82 1.25 -9.07 -8.15
N ASN A 83 1.01 -8.49 -9.34
CA ASN A 83 1.52 -7.15 -9.63
C ASN A 83 0.65 -6.33 -10.59
N LEU A 84 0.79 -5.01 -10.48
CA LEU A 84 0.01 -4.04 -11.23
C LEU A 84 0.89 -2.90 -11.76
N GLY A 85 0.79 -2.63 -13.05
CA GLY A 85 1.26 -1.38 -13.66
C GLY A 85 0.08 -0.43 -13.89
N VAL A 86 0.22 0.84 -13.50
CA VAL A 86 -0.75 1.89 -13.85
C VAL A 86 -0.13 2.79 -14.88
N GLU A 87 -0.81 3.02 -15.98
CA GLU A 87 -0.41 3.90 -17.07
C GLU A 87 -1.48 4.98 -17.31
N ASN A 88 -1.05 6.22 -17.52
CA ASN A 88 -1.96 7.31 -17.86
C ASN A 88 -1.65 7.80 -19.28
N ARG A 89 -2.57 7.53 -20.21
CA ARG A 89 -2.45 7.95 -21.61
C ARG A 89 -3.41 9.10 -21.86
N SER A 90 -2.91 10.33 -21.70
CA SER A 90 -3.69 11.55 -21.93
C SER A 90 -5.02 11.59 -21.16
N GLY A 91 -5.00 11.24 -19.87
CA GLY A 91 -6.17 11.21 -18.99
C GLY A 91 -6.91 9.88 -18.98
N VAL A 92 -6.60 8.94 -19.89
CA VAL A 92 -7.16 7.59 -19.87
C VAL A 92 -6.27 6.70 -19.01
N ILE A 93 -6.82 6.20 -17.90
CA ILE A 93 -6.12 5.25 -17.04
C ILE A 93 -6.19 3.86 -17.64
N ARG A 94 -5.02 3.28 -17.91
CA ARG A 94 -4.87 1.90 -18.33
C ARG A 94 -4.12 1.10 -17.29
N LEU A 95 -4.61 -0.09 -17.01
CA LEU A 95 -4.02 -1.02 -16.06
C LEU A 95 -3.33 -2.14 -16.82
N TRP A 96 -2.09 -2.42 -16.44
CA TRP A 96 -1.32 -3.58 -16.88
C TRP A 96 -1.36 -4.62 -15.77
N THR A 97 -1.84 -5.80 -16.07
CA THR A 97 -1.80 -6.93 -15.13
C THR A 97 -1.73 -8.25 -15.88
N GLU A 98 -1.66 -9.34 -15.13
CA GLU A 98 -1.66 -10.70 -15.65
C GLU A 98 -3.02 -11.05 -16.29
N THR A 99 -3.02 -11.98 -17.24
CA THR A 99 -4.22 -12.48 -17.93
C THR A 99 -4.06 -13.94 -18.36
N ALA A 100 -5.13 -14.52 -18.90
CA ALA A 100 -5.17 -15.91 -19.37
C ALA A 100 -4.85 -16.87 -18.21
N SER A 101 -5.64 -16.71 -17.15
CA SER A 101 -5.50 -17.44 -15.90
C SER A 101 -5.57 -18.95 -16.12
N VAL A 102 -4.67 -19.67 -15.44
CA VAL A 102 -4.66 -21.13 -15.35
C VAL A 102 -4.46 -21.49 -13.89
N ALA A 103 -5.30 -22.38 -13.37
CA ALA A 103 -5.20 -22.88 -12.01
C ALA A 103 -3.90 -23.67 -11.78
N ASN A 104 -3.24 -23.43 -10.66
CA ASN A 104 -2.12 -24.24 -10.18
C ASN A 104 -2.62 -25.54 -9.52
N SER A 105 -1.72 -26.34 -8.96
CA SER A 105 -2.07 -27.59 -8.25
C SER A 105 -2.87 -27.38 -6.96
N SER A 106 -2.89 -26.16 -6.42
CA SER A 106 -3.69 -25.75 -5.27
C SER A 106 -5.05 -25.14 -5.67
N ASN A 107 -5.40 -25.21 -6.96
CA ASN A 107 -6.63 -24.65 -7.52
C ASN A 107 -6.71 -23.11 -7.40
N GLU A 108 -5.57 -22.43 -7.56
CA GLU A 108 -5.47 -20.97 -7.59
C GLU A 108 -5.05 -20.51 -8.99
N GLY A 109 -5.80 -19.58 -9.56
CA GLY A 109 -5.59 -19.05 -10.90
C GLY A 109 -4.43 -18.07 -10.96
N PHE A 110 -3.43 -18.35 -11.81
CA PHE A 110 -2.32 -17.44 -12.13
C PHE A 110 -2.27 -17.18 -13.63
N GLY A 111 -1.94 -15.94 -14.00
CA GLY A 111 -1.84 -15.52 -15.37
C GLY A 111 -0.62 -16.11 -16.08
N THR A 112 -0.83 -16.39 -17.36
CA THR A 112 0.17 -16.98 -18.27
C THR A 112 0.62 -15.99 -19.35
N ALA A 113 0.05 -14.79 -19.31
CA ALA A 113 0.33 -13.67 -20.18
C ALA A 113 0.09 -12.36 -19.42
N ILE A 114 0.47 -11.23 -20.02
CA ILE A 114 0.07 -9.89 -19.57
C ILE A 114 -0.80 -9.21 -20.61
N THR A 115 -1.59 -8.24 -20.18
CA THR A 115 -2.39 -7.37 -21.05
C THR A 115 -2.53 -5.98 -20.44
N ASN A 116 -3.11 -5.04 -21.19
CA ASN A 116 -3.64 -3.80 -20.64
C ASN A 116 -5.04 -3.47 -21.12
N PHE A 117 -5.78 -2.75 -20.29
CA PHE A 117 -7.14 -2.31 -20.55
C PHE A 117 -7.41 -0.97 -19.87
N GLU A 118 -8.44 -0.26 -20.32
CA GLU A 118 -8.90 0.96 -19.67
C GLU A 118 -9.66 0.63 -18.38
N PHE A 119 -9.34 1.31 -17.28
CA PHE A 119 -10.13 1.21 -16.06
C PHE A 119 -11.49 1.89 -16.22
N ARG A 120 -12.57 1.15 -16.00
CA ARG A 120 -13.95 1.66 -16.06
C ARG A 120 -14.72 1.25 -14.82
N THR A 121 -15.11 2.24 -14.02
CA THR A 121 -15.81 1.98 -12.75
C THR A 121 -17.13 1.25 -12.95
N GLY A 122 -17.45 0.31 -12.05
CA GLY A 122 -18.70 -0.46 -12.05
C GLY A 122 -18.80 -1.51 -13.16
N THR A 123 -17.71 -1.80 -13.88
CA THR A 123 -17.73 -2.74 -15.02
C THR A 123 -17.16 -4.10 -14.67
N VAL A 124 -17.48 -5.09 -15.51
CA VAL A 124 -16.87 -6.42 -15.52
C VAL A 124 -16.12 -6.56 -16.85
N LEU A 125 -14.86 -6.98 -16.78
CA LEU A 125 -14.03 -7.25 -17.94
C LEU A 125 -13.70 -8.74 -18.01
N ASP A 126 -14.06 -9.35 -19.15
CA ASP A 126 -13.81 -10.75 -19.43
C ASP A 126 -12.52 -10.93 -20.21
N TYR A 127 -11.73 -11.92 -19.81
CA TYR A 127 -10.65 -12.44 -20.63
C TYR A 127 -11.19 -12.91 -22.00
N GLY A 128 -10.46 -12.57 -23.06
CA GLY A 128 -10.82 -12.84 -24.45
C GLY A 128 -11.76 -11.81 -25.08
N SER A 129 -12.22 -10.81 -24.33
CA SER A 129 -13.00 -9.71 -24.89
C SER A 129 -12.13 -8.72 -25.66
N SER A 130 -12.75 -7.90 -26.52
CA SER A 130 -12.07 -6.84 -27.28
C SER A 130 -11.68 -5.61 -26.45
N LEU A 131 -11.95 -5.62 -25.13
CA LEU A 131 -11.74 -4.48 -24.24
C LEU A 131 -10.35 -4.44 -23.59
N HIS A 132 -9.58 -5.53 -23.72
CA HIS A 132 -8.17 -5.57 -23.36
C HIS A 132 -7.31 -5.81 -24.61
N THR A 133 -6.03 -5.46 -24.56
CA THR A 133 -5.11 -5.73 -25.67
C THR A 133 -4.86 -7.23 -25.84
N THR A 134 -4.37 -7.63 -27.01
CA THR A 134 -3.91 -9.01 -27.23
C THR A 134 -2.93 -9.41 -26.13
N PRO A 135 -3.18 -10.54 -25.43
CA PRO A 135 -2.27 -11.02 -24.41
C PRO A 135 -0.85 -11.29 -24.94
N TYR A 136 0.17 -10.93 -24.16
CA TYR A 136 1.56 -11.22 -24.45
C TYR A 136 2.14 -12.24 -23.45
N THR A 137 2.74 -13.29 -23.98
CA THR A 137 3.47 -14.31 -23.21
C THR A 137 4.96 -14.22 -23.57
N PRO A 138 5.86 -13.94 -22.60
CA PRO A 138 7.30 -13.73 -22.89
C PRO A 138 7.99 -14.91 -23.56
N VAL A 139 7.63 -16.13 -23.18
CA VAL A 139 8.15 -17.38 -23.75
C VAL A 139 7.08 -18.47 -23.69
N THR A 140 7.08 -19.39 -24.65
CA THR A 140 6.17 -20.54 -24.63
C THR A 140 6.26 -21.30 -23.31
N GLY A 141 5.10 -21.56 -22.70
CA GLY A 141 5.01 -22.28 -21.42
C GLY A 141 5.28 -21.42 -20.18
N ALA A 142 5.45 -20.10 -20.32
CA ALA A 142 5.59 -19.21 -19.16
C ALA A 142 4.39 -19.31 -18.21
N ARG A 143 4.67 -19.12 -16.92
CA ARG A 143 3.69 -19.11 -15.82
C ARG A 143 3.97 -17.96 -14.86
N SER A 144 2.98 -17.56 -14.09
CA SER A 144 3.08 -16.45 -13.12
C SER A 144 3.59 -15.18 -13.77
N VAL A 145 3.00 -14.84 -14.94
CA VAL A 145 3.45 -13.74 -15.78
C VAL A 145 2.78 -12.45 -15.28
N THR A 146 3.54 -11.57 -14.64
CA THR A 146 3.01 -10.35 -14.04
C THR A 146 3.79 -9.12 -14.52
N PRO A 147 3.17 -7.92 -14.61
CA PRO A 147 3.86 -6.71 -15.05
C PRO A 147 4.00 -5.64 -13.94
N THR A 148 4.96 -4.73 -14.13
CA THR A 148 4.97 -3.38 -13.51
C THR A 148 5.57 -2.38 -14.48
N ILE A 149 5.55 -1.10 -14.11
CA ILE A 149 6.08 -0.01 -14.95
C ILE A 149 7.19 0.72 -14.20
N ASP A 150 8.34 0.84 -14.84
CA ASP A 150 9.39 1.77 -14.43
C ASP A 150 9.20 3.11 -15.16
N ARG A 151 8.79 4.13 -14.41
CA ARG A 151 8.55 5.46 -14.96
C ARG A 151 9.81 6.28 -15.20
N SER A 152 10.93 5.93 -14.57
CA SER A 152 12.19 6.64 -14.79
C SER A 152 12.76 6.37 -16.18
N ALA A 153 12.51 5.17 -16.72
CA ALA A 153 12.98 4.73 -18.03
C ALA A 153 11.86 4.58 -19.06
N ASN A 154 10.59 4.75 -18.65
CA ASN A 154 9.41 4.42 -19.45
C ASN A 154 9.45 2.97 -19.98
N GLU A 155 9.72 2.05 -19.07
CA GLU A 155 9.85 0.61 -19.38
C GLU A 155 8.72 -0.18 -18.73
N LEU A 156 8.22 -1.18 -19.44
CA LEU A 156 7.40 -2.24 -18.89
C LEU A 156 8.32 -3.36 -18.41
N ILE A 157 8.16 -3.76 -17.16
CA ILE A 157 8.91 -4.87 -16.57
C ILE A 157 7.96 -6.06 -16.45
N VAL A 158 8.39 -7.23 -16.93
CA VAL A 158 7.60 -8.47 -16.87
C VAL A 158 8.35 -9.54 -16.12
N ARG A 159 7.75 -10.05 -15.05
CA ARG A 159 8.23 -11.21 -14.30
C ARG A 159 7.52 -12.46 -14.80
N PHE A 160 8.23 -13.56 -14.95
CA PHE A 160 7.65 -14.86 -15.33
C PHE A 160 8.52 -16.03 -14.90
N SER A 161 7.92 -17.20 -14.74
CA SER A 161 8.65 -18.46 -14.58
C SER A 161 8.72 -19.24 -15.88
N THR A 162 9.87 -19.89 -16.10
CA THR A 162 10.05 -20.91 -17.13
C THR A 162 11.20 -21.83 -16.73
N GLY A 163 11.09 -23.12 -17.03
CA GLY A 163 12.13 -24.11 -16.68
C GLY A 163 12.50 -24.13 -15.19
N GLY A 164 11.54 -23.85 -14.30
CA GLY A 164 11.76 -23.81 -12.85
C GLY A 164 12.49 -22.58 -12.32
N THR A 165 12.79 -21.58 -13.18
CA THR A 165 13.47 -20.33 -12.78
C THR A 165 12.55 -19.14 -13.02
N MET A 166 12.57 -18.17 -12.10
CA MET A 166 11.91 -16.87 -12.26
C MET A 166 12.84 -15.90 -12.97
N TYR A 167 12.31 -15.21 -13.98
CA TYR A 167 13.00 -14.19 -14.75
C TYR A 167 12.26 -12.87 -14.70
N TYR A 168 13.01 -11.80 -14.95
CA TYR A 168 12.50 -10.46 -15.19
C TYR A 168 13.00 -9.99 -16.55
N GLU A 169 12.13 -9.36 -17.31
CA GLU A 169 12.48 -8.71 -18.57
C GLU A 169 12.00 -7.28 -18.61
N ARG A 170 12.75 -6.44 -19.33
CA ARG A 170 12.39 -5.05 -19.59
C ARG A 170 12.02 -4.87 -21.05
N TYR A 171 11.04 -4.03 -21.29
CA TYR A 171 10.54 -3.67 -22.61
C TYR A 171 10.31 -2.16 -22.67
N ASP A 172 10.45 -1.56 -23.84
CA ASP A 172 9.97 -0.19 -24.04
C ASP A 172 8.44 -0.15 -23.85
N LEU A 173 7.96 0.73 -22.96
CA LEU A 173 6.53 0.77 -22.60
C LEU A 173 5.66 1.17 -23.79
N ALA A 174 6.11 2.10 -24.64
CA ALA A 174 5.33 2.58 -25.78
C ALA A 174 5.23 1.52 -26.88
N GLN A 175 6.32 0.79 -27.14
CA GLN A 175 6.31 -0.35 -28.06
C GLN A 175 5.42 -1.49 -27.54
N ALA A 176 5.56 -1.84 -26.25
CA ALA A 176 4.73 -2.86 -25.61
C ALA A 176 3.23 -2.48 -25.66
N ALA A 177 2.92 -1.21 -25.41
CA ALA A 177 1.57 -0.65 -25.54
C ALA A 177 0.99 -0.78 -26.97
N ALA A 178 1.85 -0.75 -27.99
CA ALA A 178 1.50 -0.97 -29.39
C ALA A 178 1.51 -2.46 -29.80
N GLY A 179 1.74 -3.38 -28.87
CA GLY A 179 1.78 -4.83 -29.13
C GLY A 179 3.14 -5.33 -29.63
N VAL A 180 4.18 -4.52 -29.56
CA VAL A 180 5.54 -4.88 -29.99
C VAL A 180 6.40 -5.12 -28.76
N PHE A 181 6.79 -6.38 -28.54
CA PHE A 181 7.57 -6.78 -27.38
C PHE A 181 8.95 -7.24 -27.82
N THR A 182 9.95 -6.37 -27.67
CA THR A 182 11.38 -6.70 -27.84
C THR A 182 12.08 -6.58 -26.50
N PRO A 183 12.61 -7.67 -25.92
CA PRO A 183 13.24 -7.62 -24.61
C PRO A 183 14.53 -6.80 -24.70
N LEU A 184 14.64 -5.78 -23.86
CA LEU A 184 15.83 -4.94 -23.69
C LEU A 184 16.90 -5.66 -22.87
N GLN A 185 16.45 -6.42 -21.86
CA GLN A 185 17.32 -7.21 -20.98
C GLN A 185 16.50 -8.28 -20.28
N ARG A 186 17.15 -9.40 -19.93
CA ARG A 186 16.61 -10.46 -19.07
C ARG A 186 17.54 -10.70 -17.88
N LEU A 187 16.96 -10.83 -16.69
CA LEU A 187 17.64 -11.25 -15.46
C LEU A 187 16.96 -12.47 -14.85
N ALA A 188 17.75 -13.36 -14.22
CA ALA A 188 17.20 -14.36 -13.31
C ALA A 188 16.95 -13.71 -11.94
N GLN A 189 15.89 -14.14 -11.26
CA GLN A 189 15.66 -13.75 -9.87
C GLN A 189 16.83 -14.26 -8.99
N PRO A 190 17.39 -13.43 -8.09
CA PRO A 190 18.35 -13.91 -7.10
C PRO A 190 17.77 -15.05 -6.24
N THR A 191 18.63 -15.98 -5.84
CA THR A 191 18.28 -17.09 -4.96
C THR A 191 18.38 -16.68 -3.48
N GLY A 192 17.82 -17.49 -2.57
CA GLY A 192 17.93 -17.27 -1.13
C GLY A 192 17.03 -16.16 -0.55
N LEU A 193 16.00 -15.74 -1.30
CA LEU A 193 14.96 -14.81 -0.83
C LEU A 193 13.81 -15.58 -0.14
N GLY A 194 12.95 -14.87 0.60
CA GLY A 194 11.75 -15.42 1.21
C GLY A 194 10.59 -15.63 0.22
N LEU A 195 9.38 -15.80 0.75
CA LEU A 195 8.16 -15.89 -0.06
C LEU A 195 7.95 -14.60 -0.83
N PHE A 196 8.04 -14.66 -2.16
CA PHE A 196 7.90 -13.50 -3.03
C PHE A 196 6.48 -12.94 -2.98
N GLN A 197 6.35 -11.62 -2.85
CA GLN A 197 5.06 -10.94 -2.79
C GLN A 197 4.90 -9.87 -3.87
N SER A 198 5.96 -9.13 -4.22
CA SER A 198 5.86 -8.10 -5.27
C SER A 198 7.21 -7.60 -5.76
N TYR A 199 7.18 -6.72 -6.76
CA TYR A 199 8.37 -6.08 -7.29
C TYR A 199 8.05 -4.73 -7.95
N ALA A 200 9.04 -3.83 -7.95
CA ALA A 200 9.00 -2.55 -8.63
C ALA A 200 10.37 -2.26 -9.26
N SER A 201 10.45 -1.35 -10.23
CA SER A 201 11.72 -0.93 -10.81
C SER A 201 11.79 0.59 -10.84
N HIS A 202 12.98 1.12 -10.57
CA HIS A 202 13.27 2.53 -10.73
C HIS A 202 14.77 2.76 -10.94
N SER A 203 15.11 3.59 -11.92
CA SER A 203 16.45 4.11 -12.19
C SER A 203 17.53 3.03 -12.27
N GLY A 204 17.25 1.93 -12.97
CA GLY A 204 18.19 0.82 -13.14
C GLY A 204 18.30 -0.12 -11.94
N VAL A 205 17.39 0.00 -10.96
CA VAL A 205 17.30 -0.92 -9.83
C VAL A 205 15.94 -1.63 -9.82
N LEU A 206 15.98 -2.96 -9.69
CA LEU A 206 14.84 -3.81 -9.45
C LEU A 206 14.70 -4.04 -7.93
N TYR A 207 13.55 -3.69 -7.37
CA TYR A 207 13.20 -3.94 -5.98
C TYR A 207 12.31 -5.17 -5.88
N LEU A 208 12.63 -6.07 -4.96
CA LEU A 208 11.89 -7.29 -4.69
C LEU A 208 11.35 -7.25 -3.26
N LEU A 209 10.07 -7.56 -3.08
CA LEU A 209 9.41 -7.65 -1.79
C LEU A 209 9.13 -9.12 -1.47
N ASP A 210 9.56 -9.56 -0.30
CA ASP A 210 9.26 -10.90 0.21
C ASP A 210 8.91 -10.91 1.70
N GLY A 211 8.14 -11.90 2.11
CA GLY A 211 7.69 -12.12 3.49
C GLY A 211 6.30 -12.76 3.56
N GLU A 212 5.93 -13.18 4.75
CA GLU A 212 4.66 -13.85 5.05
C GLU A 212 3.82 -13.00 6.01
N HIS A 213 2.54 -13.33 6.17
CA HIS A 213 1.70 -12.76 7.22
C HIS A 213 2.22 -13.10 8.62
N TYR A 214 1.79 -12.33 9.62
CA TYR A 214 2.00 -12.69 11.01
C TYR A 214 1.22 -13.95 11.38
N ASP A 215 1.91 -14.90 12.00
CA ASP A 215 1.29 -16.08 12.61
C ASP A 215 1.74 -16.22 14.06
N SER A 216 0.76 -16.16 14.97
CA SER A 216 0.98 -16.28 16.41
C SER A 216 0.95 -17.73 16.92
N THR A 217 0.54 -18.70 16.09
CA THR A 217 0.40 -20.10 16.45
C THR A 217 1.17 -21.02 15.52
N VAL A 218 2.01 -21.91 16.04
CA VAL A 218 2.56 -23.02 15.23
C VAL A 218 1.44 -24.04 14.99
N ASN A 219 0.93 -24.20 13.76
CA ASN A 219 -0.08 -25.22 13.45
C ASN A 219 -0.13 -25.59 11.94
N PRO A 220 -0.05 -26.88 11.56
CA PRO A 220 1.00 -27.89 11.81
C PRO A 220 2.24 -27.59 10.90
N PRO A 221 3.24 -28.48 10.64
CA PRO A 221 4.62 -28.11 10.24
C PRO A 221 4.81 -27.49 8.84
N SER A 222 3.74 -27.06 8.17
CA SER A 222 3.76 -26.45 6.84
C SER A 222 3.67 -24.92 6.81
N THR A 223 3.31 -24.26 7.93
CA THR A 223 3.33 -22.79 8.04
C THR A 223 4.49 -22.35 8.93
N PRO A 224 5.45 -21.56 8.42
CA PRO A 224 6.51 -21.00 9.24
C PRO A 224 5.91 -20.09 10.32
N HIS A 225 6.29 -20.31 11.57
CA HIS A 225 5.97 -19.38 12.64
C HIS A 225 6.59 -18.00 12.35
N ASN A 226 5.75 -17.00 12.14
CA ASN A 226 6.17 -15.65 11.79
C ASN A 226 5.62 -14.62 12.79
N PRO A 227 6.07 -14.64 14.07
CA PRO A 227 5.61 -13.69 15.06
C PRO A 227 6.14 -12.28 14.74
N PRO A 228 5.56 -11.22 15.35
CA PRO A 228 6.17 -9.89 15.29
C PRO A 228 7.66 -9.94 15.69
N PRO A 229 8.57 -9.27 14.97
CA PRO A 229 8.33 -8.24 13.94
C PRO A 229 8.10 -8.76 12.50
N GLY A 230 7.98 -10.07 12.30
CA GLY A 230 7.80 -10.71 10.99
C GLY A 230 9.09 -10.92 10.22
N ASN A 231 8.94 -11.26 8.95
CA ASN A 231 10.03 -11.61 8.03
C ASN A 231 9.96 -10.83 6.71
N THR A 232 9.45 -9.59 6.71
CA THR A 232 9.39 -8.77 5.50
C THR A 232 10.75 -8.20 5.13
N TYR A 233 11.17 -8.39 3.89
CA TYR A 233 12.40 -7.82 3.34
C TYR A 233 12.15 -7.11 2.02
N ILE A 234 12.95 -6.07 1.77
CA ILE A 234 13.11 -5.49 0.43
C ILE A 234 14.54 -5.74 -0.02
N THR A 235 14.70 -6.31 -1.20
CA THR A 235 15.99 -6.53 -1.87
C THR A 235 16.11 -5.63 -3.09
N ALA A 236 17.22 -4.89 -3.18
CA ALA A 236 17.58 -4.11 -4.36
C ALA A 236 18.55 -4.89 -5.24
N VAL A 237 18.27 -4.97 -6.53
CA VAL A 237 19.05 -5.68 -7.54
C VAL A 237 19.41 -4.72 -8.66
N GLU A 238 20.68 -4.68 -9.04
CA GLU A 238 21.13 -3.86 -10.15
C GLU A 238 20.70 -4.49 -11.49
N TRP A 239 20.02 -3.74 -12.35
CA TRP A 239 19.63 -4.25 -13.67
C TRP A 239 20.83 -4.63 -14.52
N ALA A 240 21.90 -3.82 -14.52
CA ALA A 240 23.05 -4.01 -15.40
C ALA A 240 23.74 -5.37 -15.20
N THR A 241 23.79 -5.88 -13.96
CA THR A 241 24.58 -7.07 -13.60
C THR A 241 23.75 -8.20 -13.00
N GLY A 242 22.56 -7.92 -12.48
CA GLY A 242 21.80 -8.85 -11.65
C GLY A 242 22.33 -9.00 -10.23
N ASN A 243 23.31 -8.19 -9.82
CA ASN A 243 23.88 -8.24 -8.48
C ASN A 243 22.88 -7.69 -7.45
N VAL A 244 22.80 -8.35 -6.30
CA VAL A 244 22.12 -7.80 -5.12
C VAL A 244 22.95 -6.64 -4.58
N LEU A 245 22.36 -5.45 -4.59
CA LEU A 245 22.95 -4.23 -4.06
C LEU A 245 22.78 -4.14 -2.53
N ASP A 246 21.58 -4.48 -2.07
CA ASP A 246 21.20 -4.40 -0.66
C ASP A 246 20.00 -5.29 -0.35
N ARG A 247 19.83 -5.65 0.93
CA ARG A 247 18.65 -6.33 1.46
C ARG A 247 18.35 -5.80 2.86
N GLN A 248 17.18 -5.19 3.01
CA GLN A 248 16.78 -4.52 4.24
C GLN A 248 15.60 -5.23 4.91
N PHE A 249 15.70 -5.46 6.22
CA PHE A 249 14.62 -5.95 7.04
C PHE A 249 13.63 -4.83 7.35
N ILE A 250 12.34 -5.08 7.17
CA ILE A 250 11.28 -4.08 7.28
C ILE A 250 10.45 -4.29 8.53
N THR A 251 10.60 -3.37 9.49
CA THR A 251 9.84 -3.33 10.76
C THR A 251 8.67 -2.34 10.72
N ALA A 252 8.34 -1.81 9.54
CA ALA A 252 7.27 -0.83 9.37
C ALA A 252 5.89 -1.38 9.73
N ALA A 253 4.98 -0.47 10.11
CA ALA A 253 3.61 -0.75 10.51
C ALA A 253 3.46 -1.86 11.59
N PRO A 254 4.16 -1.74 12.75
CA PRO A 254 3.92 -2.62 13.89
C PRO A 254 2.49 -2.48 14.44
N GLY A 255 1.98 -3.52 15.09
CA GLY A 255 0.64 -3.50 15.70
C GLY A 255 -0.53 -3.75 14.74
N LEU A 256 -0.24 -4.13 13.49
CA LEU A 256 -1.21 -4.77 12.61
C LEU A 256 -1.39 -6.24 13.04
N ASP A 257 -2.63 -6.71 13.14
CA ASP A 257 -2.94 -8.08 13.59
C ASP A 257 -2.54 -9.12 12.54
N TRP A 258 -3.02 -8.92 11.31
CA TRP A 258 -2.47 -9.54 10.11
C TRP A 258 -1.50 -8.56 9.46
N ARG A 259 -0.28 -8.99 9.14
CA ARG A 259 0.73 -8.14 8.51
C ARG A 259 1.45 -8.90 7.39
N GLU A 260 0.76 -9.06 6.27
CA GLU A 260 1.28 -9.71 5.08
C GLU A 260 1.77 -8.66 4.08
N PRO A 261 3.05 -8.68 3.66
CA PRO A 261 3.53 -7.74 2.66
C PRO A 261 2.88 -8.02 1.31
N GLU A 262 2.26 -7.03 0.70
CA GLU A 262 1.46 -7.20 -0.53
C GLU A 262 1.58 -5.95 -1.42
N GLY A 263 2.06 -6.13 -2.64
CA GLY A 263 2.25 -5.04 -3.60
C GLY A 263 3.42 -4.09 -3.33
N MET A 264 4.05 -3.62 -4.40
CA MET A 264 5.10 -2.61 -4.37
C MET A 264 5.09 -1.78 -5.67
N THR A 265 5.29 -0.48 -5.56
CA THR A 265 5.36 0.42 -6.72
C THR A 265 6.24 1.63 -6.40
N VAL A 266 6.74 2.31 -7.43
CA VAL A 266 7.49 3.56 -7.28
C VAL A 266 6.65 4.71 -7.81
N GLU A 267 6.48 5.73 -6.96
CA GLU A 267 5.92 7.02 -7.34
C GLU A 267 7.05 8.05 -7.36
N VAL A 268 7.05 8.95 -8.35
CA VAL A 268 7.96 10.10 -8.37
C VAL A 268 7.12 11.37 -8.21
N VAL A 269 7.36 12.12 -7.14
CA VAL A 269 6.67 13.39 -6.86
C VAL A 269 7.70 14.52 -6.95
N GLY A 270 7.56 15.37 -7.97
CA GLY A 270 8.66 16.26 -8.36
C GLY A 270 9.86 15.43 -8.81
N ASP A 271 11.01 15.62 -8.18
CA ASP A 271 12.23 14.82 -8.42
C ASP A 271 12.49 13.79 -7.32
N VAL A 272 11.53 13.57 -6.42
CA VAL A 272 11.69 12.67 -5.28
C VAL A 272 11.00 11.33 -5.56
N PRO A 273 11.76 10.22 -5.63
CA PRO A 273 11.16 8.89 -5.71
C PRO A 273 10.69 8.41 -4.34
N TYR A 274 9.57 7.71 -4.32
CA TYR A 274 9.00 7.03 -3.17
C TYR A 274 8.78 5.57 -3.55
N LEU A 275 9.48 4.67 -2.86
CA LEU A 275 9.18 3.23 -2.94
C LEU A 275 8.05 2.93 -1.96
N HIS A 276 6.86 2.69 -2.51
CA HIS A 276 5.67 2.34 -1.75
C HIS A 276 5.51 0.82 -1.73
N PHE A 277 5.17 0.27 -0.58
CA PHE A 277 4.82 -1.14 -0.43
C PHE A 277 3.68 -1.31 0.58
N GLY A 278 2.91 -2.37 0.40
CA GLY A 278 1.67 -2.57 1.12
C GLY A 278 1.76 -3.65 2.18
N PHE A 279 0.85 -3.57 3.13
CA PHE A 279 0.47 -4.68 4.00
C PHE A 279 -1.03 -4.92 3.87
N ALA A 280 -1.42 -6.18 3.69
CA ALA A 280 -2.78 -6.60 3.99
C ALA A 280 -2.92 -6.80 5.50
N CYS A 281 -4.05 -6.33 6.05
CA CYS A 281 -4.25 -6.18 7.48
C CYS A 281 -5.55 -6.79 7.98
N GLU A 282 -5.60 -6.98 9.31
CA GLU A 282 -6.72 -7.46 10.13
C GLU A 282 -7.18 -8.90 9.83
N ASP A 283 -7.17 -9.76 10.84
CA ASP A 283 -7.81 -11.08 10.81
C ASP A 283 -8.18 -11.51 12.24
N PRO A 284 -9.43 -11.91 12.53
CA PRO A 284 -10.59 -12.00 11.63
C PRO A 284 -11.23 -10.64 11.30
N GLY A 285 -11.19 -10.25 10.01
CA GLY A 285 -12.01 -9.22 9.36
C GLY A 285 -11.96 -7.77 9.88
N PRO A 286 -12.60 -6.82 9.16
CA PRO A 286 -12.58 -6.77 7.70
C PRO A 286 -11.13 -6.54 7.23
N ARG A 287 -10.72 -7.23 6.17
CA ARG A 287 -9.39 -7.01 5.58
C ARG A 287 -9.23 -5.55 5.20
N THR A 288 -8.11 -4.94 5.57
CA THR A 288 -7.77 -3.57 5.18
C THR A 288 -6.38 -3.53 4.53
N CYS A 289 -6.05 -2.41 3.88
CA CYS A 289 -4.71 -2.16 3.37
C CYS A 289 -4.04 -1.00 4.11
N THR A 290 -2.75 -1.17 4.39
CA THR A 290 -1.84 -0.10 4.81
C THR A 290 -0.73 0.01 3.78
N ILE A 291 -0.48 1.20 3.25
CA ILE A 291 0.61 1.44 2.29
C ILE A 291 1.64 2.32 2.99
N VAL A 292 2.88 1.83 3.09
CA VAL A 292 4.01 2.54 3.67
C VAL A 292 5.01 2.96 2.59
N SER A 293 5.87 3.92 2.93
CA SER A 293 6.75 4.57 1.95
C SER A 293 8.18 4.70 2.46
N LEU A 294 9.14 4.36 1.61
CA LEU A 294 10.53 4.80 1.72
C LEU A 294 10.71 6.01 0.80
N SER A 295 11.15 7.13 1.37
CA SER A 295 11.36 8.38 0.63
C SER A 295 12.83 8.51 0.22
N GLY A 296 13.03 8.79 -1.07
CA GLY A 296 14.29 9.20 -1.66
C GLY A 296 14.65 10.67 -1.37
N ALA A 297 13.83 11.40 -0.60
CA ALA A 297 14.13 12.78 -0.22
C ALA A 297 15.48 12.87 0.50
N ALA A 298 16.24 13.91 0.18
CA ALA A 298 17.50 14.20 0.83
C ALA A 298 17.28 14.53 2.32
N GLU A 299 18.28 14.19 3.11
CA GLU A 299 18.38 14.67 4.49
C GLU A 299 19.03 16.05 4.47
N VAL A 300 18.44 17.00 5.20
CA VAL A 300 18.97 18.37 5.35
C VAL A 300 19.24 18.58 6.83
N ASP A 301 20.49 18.91 7.18
CA ASP A 301 20.93 19.15 8.56
C ASP A 301 20.56 18.03 9.56
N GLY A 302 20.67 16.77 9.14
CA GLY A 302 20.37 15.62 10.01
C GLY A 302 18.89 15.22 10.06
N VAL A 303 18.02 15.91 9.30
CA VAL A 303 16.57 15.72 9.31
C VAL A 303 16.04 15.42 7.92
N LYS A 304 15.30 14.32 7.79
CA LYS A 304 14.54 13.99 6.58
C LYS A 304 13.06 14.22 6.81
N VAL A 305 12.44 15.10 6.01
CA VAL A 305 10.98 15.29 6.03
C VAL A 305 10.33 14.16 5.22
N LEU A 306 9.52 13.33 5.89
CA LEU A 306 8.84 12.21 5.27
C LEU A 306 7.43 12.60 4.81
N THR A 307 6.74 13.38 5.64
CA THR A 307 5.46 14.01 5.37
C THR A 307 5.56 15.42 5.91
N ASP A 308 5.34 16.44 5.08
CA ASP A 308 5.36 17.83 5.55
C ASP A 308 4.07 18.15 6.34
N TRP A 309 3.99 19.37 6.88
CA TRP A 309 2.87 19.86 7.65
C TRP A 309 1.54 19.71 6.92
N GLN A 310 0.65 18.91 7.51
CA GLN A 310 -0.72 18.74 7.06
C GLN A 310 -1.68 19.23 8.13
N THR A 311 -2.77 19.87 7.68
CA THR A 311 -3.85 20.31 8.56
C THR A 311 -4.53 19.10 9.21
N ILE A 312 -4.89 19.21 10.48
CA ILE A 312 -5.69 18.23 11.20
C ILE A 312 -7.13 18.75 11.28
N PRO A 313 -8.09 18.15 10.54
CA PRO A 313 -9.51 18.46 10.71
C PRO A 313 -9.95 18.32 12.16
N LEU A 314 -10.59 19.37 12.69
CA LEU A 314 -11.07 19.40 14.07
C LEU A 314 -12.39 18.65 14.23
N ALA A 315 -12.56 18.03 15.38
CA ALA A 315 -13.83 17.42 15.76
C ALA A 315 -14.92 18.48 15.99
N SER A 316 -16.18 18.07 15.91
CA SER A 316 -17.31 18.95 16.22
C SER A 316 -17.19 19.52 17.64
N GLY A 317 -17.44 20.82 17.80
CA GLY A 317 -17.31 21.51 19.08
C GLY A 317 -15.88 21.90 19.47
N VAL A 318 -14.90 21.60 18.61
CA VAL A 318 -13.50 22.00 18.80
C VAL A 318 -13.15 23.12 17.82
N SER A 319 -12.50 24.15 18.35
CA SER A 319 -12.06 25.32 17.58
C SER A 319 -10.55 25.48 17.64
N VAL A 320 -10.00 26.20 16.67
CA VAL A 320 -8.59 26.61 16.69
C VAL A 320 -8.37 27.53 17.90
N ASP A 321 -7.26 27.34 18.61
CA ASP A 321 -6.77 28.32 19.58
C ASP A 321 -5.97 29.42 18.87
N GLN A 322 -4.65 29.54 19.10
CA GLN A 322 -3.81 30.55 18.44
C GLN A 322 -3.46 30.17 16.99
N ASN A 323 -3.06 28.92 16.76
CA ASN A 323 -2.64 28.41 15.46
C ASN A 323 -3.41 27.12 15.14
N ALA A 324 -3.81 26.95 13.88
CA ALA A 324 -4.53 25.76 13.43
C ALA A 324 -3.70 24.49 13.67
N PRO A 325 -4.29 23.44 14.27
CA PRO A 325 -3.59 22.17 14.46
C PRO A 325 -3.12 21.53 13.15
N LYS A 326 -1.86 21.12 13.16
CA LYS A 326 -1.19 20.45 12.04
C LYS A 326 -0.21 19.41 12.54
N GLY A 327 0.14 18.46 11.69
CA GLY A 327 1.14 17.44 12.00
C GLY A 327 2.08 17.16 10.83
N ARG A 328 3.24 16.58 11.13
CA ARG A 328 4.24 16.15 10.13
C ARG A 328 4.99 14.91 10.60
N LEU A 329 5.61 14.21 9.67
CA LEU A 329 6.57 13.13 9.96
C LEU A 329 7.97 13.54 9.54
N ILE A 330 8.90 13.42 10.47
CA ILE A 330 10.34 13.58 10.20
C ILE A 330 11.09 12.33 10.61
N SER A 331 12.25 12.10 10.00
CA SER A 331 13.21 11.10 10.42
C SER A 331 14.48 11.79 10.90
N VAL A 332 14.94 11.41 12.08
CA VAL A 332 16.21 11.85 12.67
C VAL A 332 16.99 10.60 13.05
N SER A 333 18.19 10.43 12.47
CA SER A 333 19.03 9.23 12.69
C SER A 333 18.27 7.91 12.47
N GLY A 334 17.43 7.87 11.43
CA GLY A 334 16.60 6.70 11.09
C GLY A 334 15.33 6.51 11.92
N VAL A 335 15.12 7.29 12.99
CA VAL A 335 13.91 7.22 13.82
C VAL A 335 12.84 8.16 13.28
N THR A 336 11.69 7.61 12.91
CA THR A 336 10.54 8.41 12.48
C THR A 336 9.81 8.98 13.70
N THR A 337 9.55 10.28 13.69
CA THR A 337 8.91 11.03 14.76
C THR A 337 7.69 11.76 14.21
N LEU A 338 6.54 11.60 14.87
CA LEU A 338 5.36 12.43 14.66
C LEU A 338 5.50 13.70 15.47
N GLN A 339 5.42 14.83 14.77
CA GLN A 339 5.36 16.15 15.39
C GLN A 339 3.99 16.76 15.13
N LEU A 340 3.37 17.30 16.18
CA LEU A 340 2.18 18.12 16.06
C LEU A 340 2.53 19.58 16.41
N SER A 341 1.70 20.52 15.96
CA SER A 341 1.85 21.95 16.24
C SER A 341 0.48 22.63 16.21
N GLY A 342 0.39 23.81 16.83
CA GLY A 342 -0.83 24.59 16.99
C GLY A 342 -1.62 24.21 18.23
N GLY A 343 -2.86 24.69 18.33
CA GLY A 343 -3.65 24.53 19.55
C GLY A 343 -5.14 24.38 19.29
N VAL A 344 -5.81 23.74 20.24
CA VAL A 344 -7.26 23.53 20.26
C VAL A 344 -7.89 24.27 21.43
N LYS A 345 -9.11 24.77 21.23
CA LYS A 345 -9.95 25.41 22.23
C LYS A 345 -11.35 24.79 22.24
N GLY A 346 -11.92 24.63 23.44
CA GLY A 346 -13.23 24.04 23.65
C GLY A 346 -13.59 23.98 25.13
N THR A 347 -14.54 23.13 25.50
CA THR A 347 -14.84 22.81 26.90
C THR A 347 -14.79 21.30 27.07
N PHE A 348 -13.64 20.78 27.47
CA PHE A 348 -13.41 19.35 27.60
C PHE A 348 -13.54 18.93 29.07
N ASN A 349 -14.75 18.51 29.45
CA ASN A 349 -15.09 18.05 30.81
C ASN A 349 -14.91 16.53 31.00
N ALA A 350 -14.39 15.85 29.98
CA ALA A 350 -14.05 14.44 29.93
C ALA A 350 -12.98 14.25 28.84
N ASP A 351 -12.49 13.03 28.67
CA ASP A 351 -11.65 12.67 27.51
C ASP A 351 -12.42 12.93 26.20
N ALA A 352 -11.74 13.53 25.23
CA ALA A 352 -12.39 14.03 24.02
C ALA A 352 -11.57 13.75 22.77
N VAL A 353 -12.25 13.47 21.67
CA VAL A 353 -11.65 13.52 20.32
C VAL A 353 -11.55 14.99 19.92
N ILE A 354 -10.35 15.43 19.58
CA ILE A 354 -10.09 16.83 19.19
C ILE A 354 -9.86 17.01 17.69
N GLY A 355 -9.57 15.94 16.97
CA GLY A 355 -9.45 15.97 15.52
C GLY A 355 -9.22 14.60 14.89
N THR A 356 -9.07 14.59 13.58
CA THR A 356 -8.81 13.38 12.78
C THR A 356 -7.51 13.55 12.01
N LEU A 357 -6.58 12.61 12.19
CA LEU A 357 -5.31 12.57 11.50
C LEU A 357 -5.52 12.15 10.03
N PRO A 358 -4.79 12.78 9.09
CA PRO A 358 -4.51 12.20 7.78
C PRO A 358 -3.87 10.80 7.92
N ASP A 359 -4.08 9.93 6.94
CA ASP A 359 -3.50 8.57 6.94
C ASP A 359 -1.98 8.60 7.04
N THR A 360 -1.37 9.55 6.32
CA THR A 360 0.07 9.79 6.27
C THR A 360 0.69 10.18 7.62
N LEU A 361 -0.13 10.55 8.61
CA LEU A 361 0.28 10.87 9.98
C LEU A 361 -0.20 9.82 11.01
N SER A 362 -1.10 8.93 10.62
CA SER A 362 -1.76 8.00 11.53
C SER A 362 -0.80 6.88 11.92
N PRO A 363 -0.49 6.70 13.20
CA PRO A 363 0.45 5.69 13.64
C PRO A 363 -0.21 4.31 13.63
N SER A 364 0.61 3.27 13.57
CA SER A 364 0.17 1.87 13.57
C SER A 364 0.04 1.33 15.01
N MET A 365 0.73 1.97 15.95
CA MET A 365 0.52 1.85 17.39
C MET A 365 0.25 3.23 18.00
N GLU A 366 -0.53 3.31 19.08
CA GLU A 366 -0.82 4.59 19.72
C GLU A 366 0.45 5.33 20.14
N THR A 367 0.49 6.63 19.89
CA THR A 367 1.58 7.51 20.34
C THR A 367 1.05 8.62 21.22
N ARG A 368 1.74 8.90 22.32
CA ARG A 368 1.27 9.75 23.41
C ARG A 368 2.31 10.79 23.78
N CYS A 369 1.85 11.99 24.12
CA CYS A 369 2.70 13.03 24.68
C CYS A 369 1.93 13.88 25.70
N ASN A 370 2.63 14.47 26.66
CA ASN A 370 2.05 15.50 27.52
C ASN A 370 2.08 16.84 26.79
N VAL A 371 0.96 17.54 26.81
CA VAL A 371 0.76 18.83 26.15
C VAL A 371 0.35 19.90 27.15
N PRO A 372 0.84 21.15 27.03
CA PRO A 372 0.37 22.26 27.85
C PRO A 372 -1.14 22.48 27.68
N ARG A 373 -1.79 22.89 28.78
CA ARG A 373 -3.21 23.28 28.80
C ARG A 373 -3.46 24.46 29.73
N ASN A 374 -4.69 24.95 29.80
CA ASN A 374 -5.09 25.96 30.80
C ASN A 374 -4.68 25.55 32.22
N ASN A 375 -4.11 26.50 32.96
CA ASN A 375 -3.78 26.31 34.36
C ASN A 375 -5.04 26.51 35.22
N SER A 376 -5.59 25.42 35.72
CA SER A 376 -6.74 25.40 36.61
C SER A 376 -6.46 24.40 37.73
N GLY A 377 -6.52 24.86 38.99
CA GLY A 377 -6.24 24.03 40.17
C GLY A 377 -4.81 23.46 40.23
N GLY A 378 -3.84 24.07 39.56
CA GLY A 378 -2.44 23.60 39.50
C GLY A 378 -2.13 22.57 38.40
N TYR A 379 -3.14 22.17 37.63
CA TYR A 379 -2.98 21.23 36.52
C TYR A 379 -2.71 21.99 35.21
N CYS A 380 -1.46 21.94 34.74
CA CYS A 380 -0.99 22.66 33.55
C CYS A 380 -0.69 21.75 32.34
N VAL A 381 -0.92 20.44 32.46
CA VAL A 381 -0.69 19.45 31.39
C VAL A 381 -1.92 18.58 31.16
N ALA A 382 -2.14 18.21 29.90
CA ALA A 382 -3.05 17.16 29.46
C ALA A 382 -2.25 16.09 28.71
N ARG A 383 -2.83 14.91 28.51
CA ARG A 383 -2.24 13.89 27.61
C ARG A 383 -2.92 13.98 26.26
N ALA A 384 -2.15 14.17 25.20
CA ALA A 384 -2.60 14.01 23.83
C ALA A 384 -2.19 12.63 23.32
N GLU A 385 -3.06 12.00 22.53
CA GLU A 385 -2.82 10.68 21.94
C GLU A 385 -3.22 10.68 20.46
N ALA A 386 -2.29 10.31 19.60
CA ALA A 386 -2.57 9.96 18.22
C ALA A 386 -2.89 8.46 18.17
N GLY A 387 -4.16 8.15 17.91
CA GLY A 387 -4.69 6.80 17.85
C GLY A 387 -4.50 6.13 16.48
N THR A 388 -4.53 4.80 16.49
CA THR A 388 -4.43 3.97 15.28
C THR A 388 -5.71 4.00 14.42
N ASP A 389 -6.81 4.44 15.01
CA ASP A 389 -8.08 4.72 14.33
C ASP A 389 -8.13 6.14 13.74
N ARG A 390 -6.95 6.79 13.64
CA ARG A 390 -6.76 8.15 13.12
C ARG A 390 -7.34 9.24 14.02
N GLN A 391 -7.91 8.92 15.18
CA GLN A 391 -8.42 9.95 16.08
C GLN A 391 -7.26 10.56 16.88
N LEU A 392 -7.24 11.90 16.95
CA LEU A 392 -6.41 12.63 17.90
C LEU A 392 -7.26 12.93 19.13
N ARG A 393 -6.84 12.41 20.28
CA ARG A 393 -7.58 12.51 21.55
C ARG A 393 -6.84 13.35 22.57
N LEU A 394 -7.61 14.02 23.42
CA LEU A 394 -7.13 14.79 24.56
C LEU A 394 -7.73 14.21 25.84
N TYR A 395 -6.88 13.93 26.81
CA TYR A 395 -7.23 13.26 28.05
C TYR A 395 -6.99 14.15 29.27
N GLY A 396 -7.76 13.89 30.33
CA GLY A 396 -7.58 14.51 31.65
C GLY A 396 -8.46 15.73 31.92
N GLY A 397 -9.48 15.97 31.10
CA GLY A 397 -10.56 16.90 31.43
C GLY A 397 -11.55 16.26 32.42
N THR A 398 -12.05 17.05 33.37
CA THR A 398 -13.13 16.62 34.29
C THR A 398 -14.15 17.75 34.45
N SER A 399 -15.33 17.45 35.01
CA SER A 399 -16.36 18.47 35.28
C SER A 399 -15.91 19.55 36.26
N THR A 400 -14.98 19.24 37.18
CA THR A 400 -14.41 20.19 38.15
C THR A 400 -13.14 20.87 37.65
N ASN A 401 -12.56 20.36 36.56
CA ASN A 401 -11.31 20.87 36.01
C ASN A 401 -11.26 20.70 34.48
N ALA A 402 -12.15 21.44 33.82
CA ALA A 402 -12.28 21.45 32.37
C ALA A 402 -10.97 21.87 31.70
N ILE A 403 -10.61 21.18 30.62
CA ILE A 403 -9.61 21.70 29.69
C ILE A 403 -10.33 22.71 28.80
N THR A 404 -9.87 23.95 28.77
CA THR A 404 -10.44 24.99 27.90
C THR A 404 -9.58 25.25 26.68
N TRP A 405 -8.29 24.92 26.74
CA TRP A 405 -7.38 24.90 25.61
C TRP A 405 -6.21 23.93 25.84
N ALA A 406 -5.58 23.46 24.76
CA ALA A 406 -4.33 22.70 24.79
C ALA A 406 -3.42 23.04 23.60
N GLN A 407 -2.10 23.08 23.82
CA GLN A 407 -1.08 23.35 22.78
C GLN A 407 -0.35 22.07 22.38
N LEU A 408 -0.31 21.78 21.09
CA LEU A 408 0.27 20.56 20.54
C LEU A 408 1.75 20.68 20.18
N ASP A 409 2.36 21.87 20.27
CA ASP A 409 3.75 22.12 19.85
C ASP A 409 4.79 21.28 20.59
N ASN A 410 4.45 20.76 21.78
CA ASN A 410 5.31 19.86 22.55
C ASN A 410 5.12 18.37 22.17
N PHE A 411 4.16 18.05 21.30
CA PHE A 411 3.95 16.68 20.85
C PHE A 411 5.06 16.31 19.86
N SER A 412 6.04 15.56 20.34
CA SER A 412 7.02 14.85 19.53
C SER A 412 7.15 13.44 20.07
N ALA A 413 6.70 12.46 19.30
CA ALA A 413 6.69 11.05 19.73
C ALA A 413 7.21 10.14 18.61
N VAL A 414 7.92 9.07 18.99
CA VAL A 414 8.33 8.04 18.05
C VAL A 414 7.08 7.49 17.37
N TRP A 415 7.05 7.61 16.04
CA TRP A 415 5.94 7.14 15.24
C TRP A 415 6.21 5.68 14.85
N ARG A 416 5.29 4.81 15.25
CA ARG A 416 5.35 3.37 14.99
C ARG A 416 4.06 2.96 14.32
#